data_AF-A0A924N4C3-F1
#
_entry.id   AF-A0A924N4C3-F1
#
_cell.length_a   1.000
_cell.length_b   1.000
_cell.length_c   1.000
_cell.angle_alpha   90.00
_cell.angle_beta   90.00
_cell.angle_gamma   90.00
#
_symmetry.space_group_name_H-M   'P 1'
#
loop_
_entity.id
_entity.type
_entity.pdbx_description
1 polymer ?
#
loop_
_entity_poly.entity_id
_entity_poly.type
_entity_poly.pdbx_seq_one_letter_code
_entity_poly.pdbx_strand_id
1 'polypeptide(L)' 'QSAFFRTHNRDDVIPNLYFVGAGTHPGAGIPGVVGSAKATAGLMIDDYLVAGETADA' A
#
# COMPACT_ATOMS: atom_id res chain seq x y z
N GLN A 1 6.95 17.86 1.62
CA GLN A 1 6.90 16.89 2.73
C GLN A 1 8.10 15.95 2.58
N SER A 2 8.89 15.75 3.64
CA SER A 2 10.07 14.88 3.57
C SER A 2 9.66 13.41 3.37
N ALA A 3 10.51 12.60 2.73
CA ALA A 3 10.19 11.19 2.47
C ALA A 3 9.89 10.39 3.75
N PHE A 4 10.44 10.82 4.89
CA PHE A 4 10.29 10.18 6.20
C PHE A 4 8.88 10.26 6.77
N PHE A 5 8.10 11.31 6.45
CA PHE A 5 6.74 11.48 6.97
C PHE A 5 5.65 10.99 6.02
N ARG A 6 6.03 10.30 4.95
CA ARG A 6 5.05 9.74 4.03
C ARG A 6 4.43 8.50 4.63
N THR A 7 3.12 8.39 4.53
CA THR A 7 2.38 7.22 4.98
C THR A 7 2.83 5.99 4.18
N HIS A 8 2.88 4.82 4.82
CA HIS A 8 3.10 3.56 4.13
C HIS A 8 1.86 3.15 3.33
N ASN A 9 2.04 2.35 2.27
CA ASN A 9 0.93 1.90 1.43
C ASN A 9 -0.04 0.95 2.15
N ARG A 10 0.40 0.30 3.25
CA ARG A 10 -0.39 -0.58 4.11
C ARG A 10 -0.32 -0.04 5.54
N ASP A 11 -1.46 -0.01 6.22
CA ASP A 11 -1.52 0.30 7.64
C ASP A 11 -0.98 -0.87 8.47
N ASP A 12 -0.26 -0.57 9.56
CA ASP A 12 0.36 -1.57 10.42
C ASP A 12 -0.57 -2.06 11.55
N VAL A 13 -1.68 -1.36 11.79
CA VAL A 13 -2.63 -1.66 12.88
C VAL A 13 -3.98 -2.12 12.34
N ILE A 14 -4.50 -1.46 11.33
CA ILE A 14 -5.83 -1.72 10.77
C ILE A 14 -5.70 -2.66 9.56
N PRO A 15 -6.22 -3.90 9.64
CA PRO A 15 -6.11 -4.84 8.54
C PRO A 15 -6.94 -4.39 7.33
N ASN A 16 -6.46 -4.71 6.13
CA ASN A 16 -7.12 -4.39 4.86
C ASN A 16 -7.34 -2.88 4.63
N LEU A 17 -6.54 -2.03 5.29
CA LEU A 17 -6.48 -0.58 5.06
C LEU A 17 -5.20 -0.21 4.32
N TYR A 18 -5.38 0.53 3.22
CA TYR A 18 -4.28 0.92 2.34
C TYR A 18 -4.35 2.39 1.96
N PHE A 19 -3.18 2.98 1.76
CA PHE A 19 -3.02 4.36 1.33
C PHE A 19 -2.30 4.43 -0.02
N VAL A 20 -2.64 5.45 -0.81
CA VAL A 20 -2.05 5.68 -2.14
C VAL A 20 -2.07 7.17 -2.47
N GLY A 21 -1.09 7.62 -3.24
CA GLY A 21 -1.07 8.95 -3.84
C GLY A 21 0.12 9.79 -3.40
N ALA A 22 -0.02 11.12 -3.49
CA ALA A 22 1.13 12.02 -3.36
C ALA A 22 1.73 12.11 -1.95
N GLY A 23 0.94 11.78 -0.93
CA GLY A 23 1.35 11.72 0.48
C GLY A 23 1.97 10.40 0.92
N THR A 24 1.92 9.37 0.07
CA THR A 24 2.41 8.02 0.36
C THR A 24 3.83 7.85 -0.19
N HIS A 25 4.62 6.90 0.33
CA HIS A 25 5.94 6.58 -0.22
C HIS A 25 5.86 5.30 -1.08
N PRO A 26 6.19 5.34 -2.39
CA PRO A 26 6.51 6.50 -3.23
C PRO A 26 5.26 7.37 -3.51
N GLY A 27 5.46 8.63 -3.91
CA GLY A 27 4.33 9.55 -4.13
C GLY A 27 4.64 10.94 -4.74
N ALA A 28 5.88 11.41 -4.75
CA ALA A 28 6.18 12.73 -5.36
C ALA A 28 6.03 12.71 -6.89
N GLY A 29 5.19 13.62 -7.41
CA GLY A 29 4.94 13.78 -8.85
C GLY A 29 4.13 12.63 -9.47
N ILE A 30 3.73 12.77 -10.72
CA ILE A 30 2.92 11.74 -11.42
C ILE A 30 3.59 10.36 -11.41
N PRO A 31 4.91 10.23 -11.72
CA PRO A 31 5.56 8.92 -11.64
C PRO A 31 5.52 8.32 -10.24
N GLY A 32 5.70 9.15 -9.20
CA GLY A 32 5.62 8.72 -7.80
C GLY A 32 4.23 8.25 -7.41
N VAL A 33 3.18 8.98 -7.82
CA VAL A 33 1.78 8.60 -7.58
C VAL A 33 1.43 7.28 -8.27
N VAL A 34 1.82 7.10 -9.53
CA VAL A 34 1.58 5.85 -10.26
C VAL A 34 2.38 4.70 -9.66
N GLY A 35 3.63 4.94 -9.25
CA GLY A 35 4.42 3.98 -8.48
C GLY A 35 3.77 3.59 -7.16
N SER A 36 3.17 4.55 -6.46
CA SER A 36 2.40 4.34 -5.23
C SER A 36 1.24 3.38 -5.48
N ALA A 37 0.46 3.65 -6.53
CA ALA A 37 -0.69 2.83 -6.89
C ALA A 37 -0.27 1.39 -7.22
N LYS A 38 0.84 1.21 -7.95
CA LYS A 38 1.39 -0.12 -8.23
C LYS A 38 1.80 -0.86 -6.96
N ALA A 39 2.48 -0.18 -6.03
CA ALA A 39 2.88 -0.79 -4.76
C ALA A 39 1.68 -1.16 -3.89
N THR A 40 0.70 -0.27 -3.74
CA THR A 40 -0.54 -0.55 -3.00
C THR A 40 -1.29 -1.74 -3.58
N ALA A 41 -1.47 -1.79 -4.90
CA ALA A 41 -2.16 -2.90 -5.54
C ALA A 41 -1.47 -4.24 -5.30
N GLY A 42 -0.13 -4.29 -5.35
CA GLY A 42 0.63 -5.49 -4.99
C GLY A 42 0.35 -5.95 -3.57
N LEU A 43 0.39 -5.03 -2.60
CA LEU A 43 0.12 -5.33 -1.19
C LEU A 43 -1.31 -5.84 -0.96
N MET A 44 -2.30 -5.33 -1.68
CA MET A 44 -3.69 -5.81 -1.60
C MET A 44 -3.83 -7.24 -2.12
N ILE A 45 -3.15 -7.56 -3.23
CA ILE A 45 -3.18 -8.92 -3.80
C ILE A 45 -2.49 -9.90 -2.86
N ASP A 46 -1.30 -9.54 -2.35
CA ASP A 46 -0.55 -10.39 -1.43
C ASP A 46 -1.39 -10.72 -0.17
N ASP A 47 -2.05 -9.71 0.41
CA ASP A 47 -2.90 -9.92 1.58
C ASP A 47 -4.16 -10.74 1.26
N TYR A 48 -4.75 -10.55 0.08
CA TYR A 48 -5.91 -11.34 -0.34
C TYR A 48 -5.56 -12.81 -0.54
N LEU A 49 -4.40 -13.10 -1.11
CA LEU A 49 -3.93 -14.48 -1.30
C LEU A 49 -3.64 -15.14 0.06
N VAL A 50 -2.98 -14.44 0.98
CA VAL A 50 -2.77 -14.94 2.36
C VAL A 50 -4.10 -15.18 3.06
N ALA A 51 -5.06 -14.26 2.94
CA ALA A 51 -6.39 -14.43 3.54
C ALA A 51 -7.12 -15.66 2.98
N GLY A 52 -7.02 -15.91 1.67
CA GLY A 52 -7.57 -17.11 1.03
C GLY A 52 -6.95 -18.40 1.57
N GLU A 53 -5.62 -18.45 1.70
CA GLU A 53 -4.91 -19.60 2.30
C GLU A 53 -5.36 -19.88 3.74
N THR A 54 -5.61 -18.83 4.54
CA THR A 54 -6.10 -18.99 5.91
C THR A 54 -7.58 -19.38 6.01
N ALA A 55 -8.38 -19.11 4.98
CA ALA A 55 -9.80 -19.45 4.95
C ALA A 55 -10.06 -20.91 4.54
N ASP A 56 -9.12 -21.51 3.80
CA ASP A 56 -9.18 -22.89 3.29
C ASP A 56 -8.50 -23.93 4.22
N ALA A 57 -7.96 -23.51 5.37
CA ALA A 57 -7.31 -24.35 6.38
C ALA A 57 -8.21 -24.62 7.60
#